data_AF-A0A183GJ66-F1
#
_entry.id   AF-A0A183GJ66-F1
#
_cell.length_a   1.000
_cell.length_b   1.000
_cell.length_c   1.000
_cell.angle_alpha   90.00
_cell.angle_beta   90.00
_cell.angle_gamma   90.00
#
_symmetry.space_group_name_H-M   'P 1'
#
loop_
_entity.id
_entity.type
_entity.pdbx_description
1 polymer ?
#
loop_
_entity_poly.entity_id
_entity_poly.type
_entity_poly.pdbx_seq_one_letter_code
_entity_poly.pdbx_strand_id
1 'polypeptide(L)' 'LRGERARDRYLHCFDRELGAGNSEEQTCRAELRLFENACPSSWVGHFIRKHNFERYKQALVEQGVNIADQNALGNDKK' A
#
# COMPACT_ATOMS: atom_id res chain seq x y z
N LEU A 1 1.36 18.00 -0.28
CA LEU A 1 2.35 17.79 0.81
C LEU A 1 1.77 17.23 2.12
N ARG A 2 0.61 17.66 2.65
CA ARG A 2 0.10 17.11 3.93
C ARG A 2 -0.43 15.66 3.82
N GLY A 3 -1.24 15.38 2.80
CA GLY A 3 -1.79 14.03 2.54
C GLY A 3 -0.73 12.99 2.20
N GLU A 4 0.28 13.39 1.41
CA GLU A 4 1.41 12.53 1.04
C GLU A 4 2.19 12.01 2.24
N ARG A 5 2.56 12.90 3.18
CA ARG A 5 3.25 12.48 4.42
C ARG A 5 2.39 11.59 5.31
N ALA A 6 1.07 11.81 5.34
CA ALA A 6 0.17 10.97 6.12
C ALA A 6 0.02 9.57 5.50
N ARG A 7 -0.09 9.48 4.17
CA ARG A 7 -0.04 8.23 3.40
C ARG A 7 1.24 7.47 3.71
N ASP A 8 2.40 8.10 3.55
CA ASP A 8 3.69 7.42 3.68
C ASP A 8 3.91 6.87 5.11
N ARG A 9 3.45 7.61 6.13
CA ARG A 9 3.46 7.14 7.53
C ARG A 9 2.58 5.90 7.73
N TYR A 10 1.37 5.93 7.19
CA TYR A 10 0.46 4.77 7.28
C TYR A 10 1.04 3.56 6.54
N LEU A 11 1.51 3.72 5.30
CA LEU A 11 2.06 2.61 4.51
C LEU A 11 3.34 2.03 5.15
N HIS A 12 4.20 2.87 5.72
CA HIS A 12 5.35 2.41 6.48
C HIS A 12 4.94 1.61 7.73
N CYS A 13 3.93 2.07 8.47
CA CYS A 13 3.40 1.32 9.60
C CYS A 13 2.84 -0.04 9.14
N PHE A 14 2.02 -0.03 8.08
CA PHE A 14 1.43 -1.24 7.49
C PHE A 14 2.50 -2.29 7.15
N ASP A 15 3.57 -1.87 6.48
CA ASP A 15 4.66 -2.76 6.09
C ASP A 15 5.40 -3.36 7.29
N ARG A 16 5.62 -2.55 8.33
CA ARG A 16 6.27 -2.99 9.57
C ARG A 16 5.45 -4.05 10.29
N GLU A 17 4.14 -3.82 10.45
CA GLU A 17 3.26 -4.71 11.22
C GLU A 17 2.98 -6.01 10.47
N LEU A 18 2.84 -5.94 9.15
CA LEU A 18 2.72 -7.13 8.31
C LEU A 18 3.97 -8.01 8.39
N GLY A 19 5.17 -7.41 8.40
CA GLY A 19 6.43 -8.13 8.59
C GLY A 19 6.57 -8.79 9.97
N ALA A 20 5.89 -8.25 10.98
CA ALA A 20 5.84 -8.80 12.33
C ALA A 20 4.75 -9.88 12.54
N GLY A 21 3.91 -10.13 11.53
CA GLY A 21 2.77 -11.04 11.63
C GLY A 21 1.59 -10.50 12.45
N ASN A 22 1.54 -9.18 12.69
CA ASN A 22 0.46 -8.52 13.40
C ASN A 22 -0.65 -8.08 12.43
N SER A 23 -1.87 -7.92 12.95
CA SER A 23 -2.95 -7.25 12.21
C SER A 23 -2.72 -5.73 12.20
N GLU A 24 -2.69 -5.15 11.00
CA GLU A 24 -2.50 -3.71 10.76
C GLU A 24 -3.66 -2.85 11.30
N GLU A 25 -4.85 -3.44 11.42
CA GLU A 25 -6.10 -2.72 11.71
C GLU A 25 -6.08 -2.06 13.09
N GLN A 26 -5.39 -2.69 14.04
CA GLN A 26 -5.31 -2.22 15.43
C GLN A 26 -4.04 -1.40 15.66
N THR A 27 -2.94 -1.78 15.03
CA THR A 27 -1.60 -1.22 15.28
C THR A 27 -1.33 0.08 14.52
N CYS A 28 -1.88 0.25 13.32
CA CYS A 28 -1.67 1.44 12.49
C CYS A 28 -2.88 2.39 12.46
N ARG A 29 -3.79 2.25 13.43
CA ARG A 29 -5.06 3.00 13.45
C ARG A 29 -4.87 4.51 13.58
N ALA A 30 -3.83 4.96 14.28
CA ALA A 30 -3.56 6.39 14.46
C ALA A 30 -3.10 7.03 13.13
N GLU A 31 -2.19 6.36 12.43
CA GLU A 31 -1.68 6.75 11.13
C GLU A 31 -2.77 6.70 10.06
N LEU A 32 -3.64 5.68 10.09
CA LEU A 32 -4.78 5.58 9.20
C LEU A 32 -5.73 6.77 9.36
N ARG A 33 -6.08 7.15 10.60
CA ARG A 33 -6.92 8.33 10.87
C ARG A 33 -6.29 9.62 10.36
N LEU A 34 -4.97 9.77 10.53
CA LEU A 34 -4.26 10.94 9.99
C LEU A 34 -4.31 10.97 8.47
N PHE A 35 -4.20 9.81 7.83
CA PHE A 35 -4.30 9.68 6.38
C PHE A 35 -5.72 10.00 5.87
N GLU A 36 -6.75 9.44 6.50
CA GLU A 36 -8.16 9.70 6.21
C GLU A 36 -8.52 11.19 6.37
N ASN A 37 -7.97 11.86 7.37
CA ASN A 37 -8.21 13.30 7.57
C ASN A 37 -7.44 14.19 6.60
N ALA A 38 -6.36 13.69 5.98
CA ALA A 38 -5.49 14.46 5.11
C ALA A 38 -5.74 14.24 3.61
N CYS A 39 -6.56 13.25 3.24
CA CYS A 39 -6.87 12.88 1.86
C CYS A 39 -8.36 12.55 1.68
N PRO A 40 -8.95 12.80 0.48
CA PRO A 40 -10.30 12.32 0.19
C PRO A 40 -10.39 10.80 0.32
N SER A 41 -11.51 10.29 0.83
CA SER A 41 -11.70 8.85 1.08
C SER A 41 -11.51 7.98 -0.17
N SER A 42 -11.86 8.49 -1.36
CA SER A 42 -11.61 7.82 -2.65
C SER A 42 -10.12 7.59 -2.91
N TRP A 43 -9.28 8.58 -2.56
CA TRP A 43 -7.83 8.50 -2.68
C TRP A 43 -7.20 7.63 -1.61
N VAL A 44 -7.70 7.68 -0.37
CA VAL A 44 -7.25 6.79 0.71
C VAL A 44 -7.39 5.33 0.26
N GLY A 45 -8.60 4.93 -0.15
CA GLY A 45 -8.85 3.58 -0.64
C GLY A 45 -8.03 3.21 -1.89
N HIS A 46 -7.83 4.16 -2.81
CA HIS A 46 -6.99 3.95 -4.00
C HIS A 46 -5.53 3.62 -3.62
N PHE A 47 -4.92 4.42 -2.73
CA PHE A 47 -3.52 4.23 -2.36
C PHE A 47 -3.28 2.95 -1.56
N ILE A 48 -4.21 2.58 -0.67
CA ILE A 48 -4.12 1.31 0.07
C ILE A 48 -4.18 0.12 -0.88
N ARG A 49 -5.14 0.11 -1.82
CA ARG A 49 -5.24 -0.96 -2.82
C ARG A 49 -4.01 -1.02 -3.71
N LYS A 50 -3.51 0.13 -4.16
CA LYS A 50 -2.28 0.21 -4.97
C LYS A 50 -1.09 -0.36 -4.21
N HIS A 51 -0.89 0.02 -2.95
CA HIS A 51 0.21 -0.48 -2.12
C HIS A 51 0.17 -2.00 -1.96
N ASN A 52 -1.00 -2.55 -1.61
CA ASN A 52 -1.17 -4.00 -1.48
C ASN A 52 -0.90 -4.74 -2.79
N PHE A 53 -1.32 -4.17 -3.92
CA PHE A 53 -1.06 -4.74 -5.23
C PHE A 53 0.44 -4.73 -5.58
N GLU A 54 1.14 -3.61 -5.34
CA GLU A 54 2.59 -3.53 -5.55
C GLU A 54 3.36 -4.54 -4.70
N ARG A 55 2.99 -4.69 -3.42
CA ARG A 55 3.57 -5.71 -2.53
C ARG A 55 3.33 -7.13 -3.04
N TYR A 56 2.10 -7.41 -3.49
CA TYR A 56 1.76 -8.72 -4.05
C TYR A 56 2.61 -9.04 -5.29
N LYS A 57 2.80 -8.06 -6.18
CA LYS A 57 3.69 -8.23 -7.34
C LYS A 57 5.12 -8.51 -6.93
N GLN A 58 5.64 -7.79 -5.94
CA GLN A 58 6.98 -8.04 -5.40
C GLN A 58 7.11 -9.47 -4.86
N ALA A 59 6.14 -9.93 -4.06
CA ALA A 59 6.14 -11.29 -3.53
C ALA A 59 6.09 -12.36 -4.63
N LEU A 60 5.33 -12.15 -5.71
CA LEU A 60 5.31 -13.06 -6.86
C LEU A 60 6.67 -13.13 -7.56
N VAL A 61 7.32 -11.98 -7.75
CA VAL A 61 8.66 -11.91 -8.34
C VAL A 61 9.68 -12.65 -7.47
N GLU A 62 9.64 -12.45 -6.15
CA GLU A 62 10.50 -13.17 -5.18
C GLU A 62 10.28 -14.68 -5.20
N GLN A 63 9.05 -15.14 -5.44
CA GLN A 63 8.69 -16.55 -5.58
C GLN A 63 9.08 -17.15 -6.94
N GLY A 64 9.67 -16.35 -7.84
CA GLY A 64 10.04 -16.78 -9.20
C GLY A 64 8.84 -16.96 -10.13
N VAL A 65 7.68 -16.42 -9.78
CA VAL A 65 6.48 -16.47 -10.64
C VAL A 65 6.68 -15.51 -11.81
N ASN A 66 6.67 -16.05 -13.02
CA ASN A 66 6.66 -15.24 -14.23
C ASN A 66 5.27 -14.60 -14.39
N ILE A 67 5.15 -13.31 -14.07
CA ILE A 67 3.92 -12.55 -14.29
C ILE A 67 3.79 -12.30 -15.80
N ALA A 68 3.10 -13.20 -16.50
CA ALA A 68 2.87 -13.11 -17.94
C ALA A 68 1.89 -11.98 -18.32
N ASP A 69 1.09 -11.49 -17.38
CA ASP A 69 0.17 -10.38 -17.59
C ASP A 69 0.91 -9.03 -17.56
N GLN A 70 1.15 -8.47 -18.75
CA GLN A 70 1.78 -7.17 -18.92
C GLN A 70 0.98 -6.02 -18.30
N ASN A 71 -0.34 -6.17 -18.12
CA ASN A 71 -1.17 -5.16 -17.47
C ASN A 71 -0.90 -5.10 -15.96
N ALA A 72 -0.59 -6.25 -15.35
CA ALA A 72 -0.20 -6.31 -13.94
C ALA A 72 1.17 -5.67 -13.69
N LEU A 73 2.09 -5.76 -14.66
CA LEU A 73 3.41 -5.15 -14.58
C LEU A 73 3.42 -3.62 -14.68
N GLY A 74 2.28 -2.99 -14.95
CA GLY A 74 2.16 -1.52 -14.95
C GLY A 74 3.07 -0.88 -15.99
N ASN A 75 2.98 -1.31 -17.25
CA ASN A 75 3.56 -0.55 -18.35
C ASN A 75 2.79 0.79 -18.45
N ASP A 76 3.22 1.76 -17.64
CA ASP A 76 2.86 3.18 -17.67
C ASP A 76 3.29 3.80 -19.00
N LYS A 77 2.59 3.45 -20.09
CA LYS A 77 2.63 4.19 -21.34
C LYS A 77 1.27 4.80 -21.62
N LYS A 78 1.03 5.97 -21.03
CA LYS A 78 0.33 7.05 -21.71
C LYS A 78 0.74 8.40 -21.17
#